data_AF-T1GLS4-F1
#
_entry.id   AF-T1GLS4-F1
#
_cell.length_a   1.000
_cell.length_b   1.000
_cell.length_c   1.000
_cell.angle_alpha   90.00
_cell.angle_beta   90.00
_cell.angle_gamma   90.00
#
_symmetry.space_group_name_H-M   'P 1'
#
loop_
_entity.id
_entity.type
_entity.pdbx_description
1 polymer ?
#
loop_
_entity_poly.entity_id
_entity_poly.type
_entity_poly.pdbx_seq_one_letter_code
_entity_poly.pdbx_strand_id
1 'polypeptide(L)'
;MTSLEGLYLPTFENCHLQNLVSLSAYDLPILGYLDIQGIMELLPGIEKIDFEVKDSSIGTDQIQPSKHPRLKEISLRGERLKTISSGSLAGLKSNELSVSLKNTSLNALPPSLLFPVPRSSHLNLDITGSDVTNISPQFLTVIEDRRGSLKLDGLNSNPIHCDCNARALRRWLPSTHMVDVRCKTPEFLHNKKLIEVGMMS
;
A
#
# COMPACT_ATOMS: atom_id res chain seq x y z
N MET A 1 7.26 -15.40 -33.88
CA MET A 1 5.83 -15.71 -33.72
C MET A 1 5.74 -17.11 -33.17
N THR A 2 5.44 -17.24 -31.88
CA THR A 2 5.07 -18.52 -31.28
C THR A 2 3.86 -18.22 -30.41
N SER A 3 2.71 -18.64 -30.91
CA SER A 3 1.40 -18.60 -30.26
C SER A 3 1.45 -19.44 -28.99
N LEU A 4 1.00 -18.89 -27.86
CA LEU A 4 0.72 -19.63 -26.63
C LEU A 4 -0.79 -19.89 -26.55
N GLU A 5 -1.28 -20.76 -27.43
CA GLU A 5 -2.57 -21.41 -27.26
C GLU A 5 -2.35 -22.79 -26.66
N GLY A 6 -3.01 -23.09 -25.55
CA GLY A 6 -3.14 -24.45 -25.02
C GLY A 6 -2.00 -24.93 -24.12
N LEU A 7 -1.92 -24.37 -22.91
CA LEU A 7 -1.26 -25.04 -21.79
C LEU A 7 -2.33 -25.52 -20.81
N TYR A 8 -2.95 -26.65 -21.14
CA TYR A 8 -3.37 -27.60 -20.11
C TYR A 8 -2.08 -28.01 -19.38
N LEU A 9 -1.86 -27.52 -18.16
CA LEU A 9 -0.69 -27.83 -17.33
C LEU A 9 -1.07 -28.82 -16.22
N PRO A 10 -1.11 -30.14 -16.47
CA PRO A 10 -1.24 -31.13 -15.41
C PRO A 10 0.15 -31.54 -14.90
N THR A 11 0.91 -30.64 -14.26
CA THR A 11 2.18 -31.02 -13.56
C THR A 11 2.63 -30.12 -12.40
N PHE A 12 1.92 -29.04 -12.03
CA PHE A 12 2.35 -28.15 -10.93
C PHE A 12 1.56 -28.30 -9.62
N GLU A 13 0.80 -29.38 -9.43
CA GLU A 13 -0.04 -29.59 -8.24
C GLU A 13 0.73 -29.74 -6.90
N ASN A 14 2.08 -29.72 -6.89
CA ASN A 14 2.88 -29.81 -5.66
C ASN A 14 4.21 -29.01 -5.72
N CYS A 15 4.28 -27.94 -6.52
CA CYS A 15 5.52 -27.15 -6.62
C CYS A 15 5.58 -26.07 -5.52
N HIS A 16 5.99 -26.46 -4.31
CA HIS A 16 6.27 -25.49 -3.25
C HIS A 16 7.69 -24.92 -3.41
N LEU A 17 7.79 -23.62 -3.66
CA LEU A 17 9.07 -22.92 -3.79
C LEU A 17 9.60 -22.55 -2.40
N GLN A 18 10.06 -23.56 -1.65
CA GLN A 18 10.45 -23.43 -0.24
C GLN A 18 11.57 -22.40 0.03
N ASN A 19 12.44 -22.18 -0.95
CA ASN A 19 13.60 -21.31 -0.83
C ASN A 19 13.39 -19.92 -1.43
N LEU A 20 12.22 -19.65 -2.03
CA LEU A 20 11.97 -18.34 -2.61
C LEU A 20 11.70 -17.33 -1.48
N VAL A 21 12.64 -16.41 -1.29
CA VAL A 21 12.60 -15.37 -0.23
C VAL A 21 11.92 -14.10 -0.72
N SER A 22 12.08 -13.77 -2.00
CA SER A 22 11.54 -12.55 -2.61
C SER A 22 10.93 -12.88 -3.96
N LEU A 23 9.74 -12.33 -4.21
CA LEU A 23 9.06 -12.44 -5.50
C LEU A 23 8.63 -11.04 -5.96
N SER A 24 8.97 -10.72 -7.20
CA SER A 24 8.51 -9.52 -7.90
C SER A 24 7.79 -9.93 -9.16
N ALA A 25 6.52 -9.53 -9.29
CA ALA A 25 5.69 -9.74 -10.48
C ALA A 25 4.93 -8.45 -10.81
N TYR A 26 5.63 -7.53 -11.47
CA TYR A 26 5.12 -6.24 -11.94
C TYR A 26 5.77 -5.87 -13.28
N ASP A 27 5.28 -4.81 -13.94
CA ASP A 27 5.71 -4.41 -15.29
C ASP A 27 5.47 -5.52 -16.32
N LEU A 28 4.32 -6.19 -16.17
CA LEU A 28 3.85 -7.28 -17.03
C LEU A 28 2.66 -6.78 -17.88
N PRO A 29 2.92 -6.03 -18.98
CA PRO A 29 1.87 -5.33 -19.73
C PRO A 29 0.91 -6.27 -20.48
N ILE A 30 1.41 -7.45 -20.89
CA ILE A 30 0.61 -8.45 -21.61
C ILE A 30 -0.34 -9.18 -20.64
N LEU A 31 -0.01 -9.18 -19.35
CA LEU A 31 -0.75 -9.92 -18.34
C LEU A 31 -1.99 -9.14 -17.90
N GLY A 32 -3.17 -9.58 -18.33
CA GLY A 32 -4.46 -8.97 -17.96
C GLY A 32 -4.98 -9.38 -16.58
N TYR A 33 -4.42 -10.45 -15.99
CA TYR A 33 -4.85 -11.05 -14.74
C TYR A 33 -3.65 -11.67 -14.00
N LEU A 34 -3.63 -11.58 -12.67
CA LEU A 34 -2.60 -12.19 -11.82
C LEU A 34 -3.28 -12.92 -10.67
N ASP A 35 -3.14 -14.25 -10.62
CA ASP A 35 -3.66 -15.06 -9.52
C ASP A 35 -2.76 -14.94 -8.28
N ILE A 36 -2.93 -13.84 -7.54
CA ILE A 36 -2.14 -13.57 -6.34
C ILE A 36 -2.35 -14.67 -5.30
N GLN A 37 -3.58 -15.15 -5.11
CA GLN A 37 -3.88 -16.19 -4.12
C GLN A 37 -3.18 -17.49 -4.45
N GLY A 38 -3.36 -18.00 -5.68
CA GLY A 38 -2.72 -19.23 -6.13
C GLY A 38 -1.20 -19.14 -6.09
N ILE A 39 -0.62 -17.99 -6.46
CA ILE A 39 0.83 -17.75 -6.33
C ILE A 39 1.25 -17.82 -4.86
N MET A 40 0.56 -17.14 -3.94
CA MET A 40 0.94 -17.13 -2.53
C MET A 40 0.89 -18.53 -1.92
N GLU A 41 -0.09 -19.37 -2.28
CA GLU A 41 -0.19 -20.76 -1.81
C GLU A 41 1.05 -21.62 -2.13
N LEU A 42 1.81 -21.26 -3.18
CA LEU A 42 3.05 -21.94 -3.58
C LEU A 42 4.30 -21.47 -2.83
N LEU A 43 4.19 -20.43 -1.98
CA LEU A 43 5.33 -19.69 -1.42
C LEU A 43 5.38 -19.70 0.12
N PRO A 44 5.56 -20.86 0.77
CA PRO A 44 5.53 -20.96 2.23
C PRO A 44 6.69 -20.21 2.93
N GLY A 45 7.81 -20.03 2.24
CA GLY A 45 9.04 -19.41 2.78
C GLY A 45 9.21 -17.93 2.49
N ILE A 46 8.24 -17.29 1.83
CA ILE A 46 8.38 -15.93 1.30
C ILE A 46 8.55 -14.88 2.41
N GLU A 47 9.45 -13.94 2.17
CA GLU A 47 9.69 -12.79 3.05
C GLU A 47 9.24 -11.47 2.42
N LYS A 48 9.29 -11.39 1.09
CA LYS A 48 9.05 -10.16 0.32
C LYS A 48 8.21 -10.44 -0.90
N ILE A 49 7.15 -9.68 -1.09
CA ILE A 49 6.34 -9.70 -2.30
C ILE A 49 6.22 -8.31 -2.90
N ASP A 50 6.26 -8.22 -4.23
CA ASP A 50 6.01 -7.01 -4.99
C ASP A 50 5.16 -7.34 -6.20
N PHE A 51 3.86 -7.03 -6.13
CA PHE A 51 2.88 -7.42 -7.13
C PHE A 51 2.23 -6.21 -7.79
N GLU A 52 2.13 -6.25 -9.11
CA GLU A 52 1.20 -5.39 -9.85
C GLU A 52 -0.19 -6.01 -9.84
N VAL A 53 -1.08 -5.42 -9.04
CA VAL A 53 -2.46 -5.85 -8.88
C VAL A 53 -3.26 -5.49 -10.13
N LYS A 54 -3.88 -6.51 -10.73
CA LYS A 54 -4.72 -6.37 -11.93
C LYS A 54 -6.21 -6.16 -11.62
N ASP A 55 -6.60 -6.32 -10.35
CA ASP A 55 -7.95 -6.14 -9.84
C ASP A 55 -8.18 -4.74 -9.25
N SER A 56 -9.44 -4.36 -9.06
CA SER A 56 -9.79 -3.08 -8.43
C SER A 56 -9.55 -3.02 -6.93
N SER A 57 -9.41 -4.18 -6.29
CA SER A 57 -9.38 -4.31 -4.84
C SER A 57 -8.54 -5.51 -4.41
N ILE A 58 -7.87 -5.39 -3.27
CA ILE A 58 -7.24 -6.52 -2.57
C ILE A 58 -8.07 -6.90 -1.33
N GLY A 59 -8.56 -8.14 -1.32
CA GLY A 59 -9.34 -8.75 -0.25
C GLY A 59 -8.49 -9.51 0.77
N THR A 60 -9.16 -10.06 1.78
CA THR A 60 -8.51 -10.80 2.89
C THR A 60 -7.81 -12.07 2.42
N ASP A 61 -8.35 -12.73 1.39
CA ASP A 61 -7.93 -14.08 1.00
C ASP A 61 -6.76 -14.13 0.01
N GLN A 62 -6.37 -13.01 -0.59
CA GLN A 62 -5.35 -13.01 -1.64
C GLN A 62 -3.92 -13.15 -1.09
N ILE A 63 -3.58 -12.48 0.02
CA ILE A 63 -2.21 -12.53 0.57
C ILE A 63 -2.11 -13.51 1.74
N GLN A 64 -3.15 -13.55 2.60
CA GLN A 64 -3.21 -14.35 3.82
C GLN A 64 -1.88 -14.43 4.61
N PRO A 65 -1.32 -13.31 5.11
CA PRO A 65 -0.02 -13.29 5.79
C PRO A 65 0.13 -14.30 6.94
N SER A 66 -0.98 -14.71 7.56
CA SER A 66 -1.02 -15.77 8.57
C SER A 66 -0.41 -17.11 8.11
N LYS A 67 -0.43 -17.40 6.80
CA LYS A 67 0.19 -18.58 6.17
C LYS A 67 1.67 -18.38 5.82
N HIS A 68 2.19 -17.15 5.93
CA HIS A 68 3.55 -16.78 5.55
C HIS A 68 4.31 -16.18 6.75
N PRO A 69 4.79 -17.01 7.69
CA PRO A 69 5.33 -16.54 8.96
C PRO A 69 6.59 -15.67 8.85
N ARG A 70 7.27 -15.70 7.69
CA ARG A 70 8.48 -14.89 7.42
C ARG A 70 8.18 -13.61 6.62
N LEU A 71 6.94 -13.43 6.16
CA LEU A 71 6.54 -12.28 5.36
C LEU A 71 6.70 -10.99 6.16
N LYS A 72 7.49 -10.07 5.61
CA LYS A 72 7.84 -8.80 6.25
C LYS A 72 7.73 -7.59 5.31
N GLU A 73 7.80 -7.81 4.00
CA GLU A 73 7.63 -6.75 3.00
C GLU A 73 6.50 -7.11 2.03
N ILE A 74 5.46 -6.28 2.00
CA ILE A 74 4.34 -6.37 1.06
C ILE A 74 4.34 -5.10 0.22
N SER A 75 4.59 -5.22 -1.08
CA SER A 75 4.44 -4.14 -2.04
C SER A 75 3.35 -4.49 -3.03
N LEU A 76 2.34 -3.62 -3.11
CA LEU A 76 1.22 -3.71 -4.04
C LEU A 76 1.23 -2.44 -4.88
N ARG A 77 1.19 -2.62 -6.19
CA ARG A 77 1.19 -1.53 -7.16
C ARG A 77 0.19 -1.73 -8.27
N GLY A 78 -0.07 -0.69 -9.04
CA GLY A 78 -0.92 -0.74 -10.23
C GLY A 78 -2.15 0.14 -10.11
N GLU A 79 -2.38 0.93 -11.16
CA GLU A 79 -3.46 1.92 -11.29
C GLU A 79 -4.88 1.32 -11.15
N ARG A 80 -5.02 0.00 -11.29
CA ARG A 80 -6.33 -0.63 -11.07
C ARG A 80 -6.70 -0.69 -9.60
N LEU A 81 -5.73 -0.80 -8.69
CA LEU A 81 -5.98 -0.96 -7.27
C LEU A 81 -6.54 0.34 -6.68
N LYS A 82 -7.79 0.27 -6.20
CA LYS A 82 -8.50 1.41 -5.58
C LYS A 82 -8.77 1.20 -4.10
N THR A 83 -8.90 -0.05 -3.66
CA THR A 83 -9.22 -0.38 -2.26
C THR A 83 -8.42 -1.58 -1.76
N ILE A 84 -8.18 -1.60 -0.45
CA ILE A 84 -7.51 -2.71 0.24
C ILE A 84 -8.26 -3.02 1.52
N SER A 85 -8.51 -4.31 1.77
CA SER A 85 -9.05 -4.82 3.03
C SER A 85 -7.98 -4.78 4.12
N SER A 86 -8.34 -4.40 5.34
CA SER A 86 -7.44 -4.56 6.48
C SER A 86 -7.05 -6.02 6.71
N GLY A 87 -7.94 -6.97 6.38
CA GLY A 87 -7.70 -8.40 6.47
C GLY A 87 -6.50 -8.88 5.63
N SER A 88 -6.12 -8.14 4.58
CA SER A 88 -4.96 -8.46 3.74
C SER A 88 -3.63 -8.33 4.48
N LEU A 89 -3.61 -7.63 5.63
CA LEU A 89 -2.46 -7.49 6.52
C LEU A 89 -2.58 -8.36 7.79
N ALA A 90 -3.65 -9.14 7.92
CA ALA A 90 -3.89 -9.94 9.12
C ALA A 90 -2.93 -11.14 9.22
N GLY A 91 -2.30 -11.29 10.38
CA GLY A 91 -1.37 -12.37 10.66
C GLY A 91 0.10 -12.04 10.38
N LEU A 92 0.43 -10.80 10.01
CA LEU A 92 1.81 -10.30 10.01
C LEU A 92 2.41 -10.39 11.42
N LYS A 93 3.64 -10.90 11.53
CA LYS A 93 4.31 -11.16 12.81
C LYS A 93 5.72 -10.56 12.94
N SER A 94 6.28 -10.00 11.87
CA SER A 94 7.64 -9.46 11.90
C SER A 94 7.73 -8.21 12.80
N ASN A 95 8.88 -8.04 13.46
CA ASN A 95 9.19 -6.82 14.22
C ASN A 95 9.45 -5.63 13.29
N GLU A 96 10.00 -5.88 12.11
CA GLU A 96 10.23 -4.88 11.06
C GLU A 96 9.31 -5.20 9.89
N LEU A 97 8.42 -4.28 9.55
CA LEU A 97 7.41 -4.43 8.50
C LEU A 97 7.52 -3.30 7.49
N SER A 98 7.39 -3.63 6.20
CA SER A 98 7.19 -2.66 5.14
C SER A 98 5.92 -2.99 4.37
N VAL A 99 4.99 -2.03 4.30
CA VAL A 99 3.79 -2.12 3.48
C VAL A 99 3.82 -0.97 2.49
N SER A 100 3.80 -1.28 1.20
CA SER A 100 3.85 -0.31 0.11
C SER A 100 2.61 -0.41 -0.77
N LEU A 101 1.94 0.72 -1.00
CA LEU A 101 0.82 0.91 -1.91
C LEU A 101 1.26 1.95 -2.95
N LYS A 102 1.96 1.49 -4.00
CA LYS A 102 2.70 2.36 -4.93
C LYS A 102 2.03 2.49 -6.29
N ASN A 103 1.93 3.69 -6.84
CA ASN A 103 1.32 3.89 -8.17
C ASN A 103 -0.05 3.19 -8.27
N THR A 104 -0.92 3.49 -7.32
CA THR A 104 -2.28 2.93 -7.21
C THR A 104 -3.31 4.03 -7.29
N SER A 105 -4.51 3.73 -7.80
CA SER A 105 -5.63 4.68 -7.77
C SER A 105 -6.38 4.68 -6.43
N LEU A 106 -5.67 4.51 -5.32
CA LEU A 106 -6.24 4.51 -3.98
C LEU A 106 -6.39 5.94 -3.47
N ASN A 107 -7.63 6.41 -3.35
CA ASN A 107 -7.90 7.81 -3.00
C ASN A 107 -7.82 8.13 -1.50
N ALA A 108 -7.94 7.12 -0.63
CA ALA A 108 -7.89 7.30 0.82
C ALA A 108 -7.45 6.02 1.54
N LEU A 109 -6.64 6.17 2.59
CA LEU A 109 -6.28 5.06 3.48
C LEU A 109 -7.41 4.79 4.48
N PRO A 110 -7.98 3.57 4.53
CA PRO A 110 -8.99 3.22 5.51
C PRO A 110 -8.43 3.31 6.94
N PRO A 111 -9.13 3.92 7.91
CA PRO A 111 -8.70 3.96 9.32
C PRO A 111 -8.40 2.57 9.90
N SER A 112 -9.10 1.54 9.42
CA SER A 112 -8.96 0.16 9.85
C SER A 112 -7.79 -0.59 9.23
N LEU A 113 -7.12 -0.04 8.19
CA LEU A 113 -6.10 -0.74 7.40
C LEU A 113 -5.03 -1.37 8.30
N LEU A 114 -4.58 -0.62 9.32
CA LEU A 114 -3.49 -1.02 10.20
C LEU A 114 -3.94 -1.74 11.48
N PHE A 115 -5.24 -1.96 11.69
CA PHE A 115 -5.74 -2.62 12.91
C PHE A 115 -5.17 -4.04 13.10
N PRO A 116 -4.99 -4.86 12.05
CA PRO A 116 -4.43 -6.20 12.20
C PRO A 116 -2.90 -6.23 12.33
N VAL A 117 -2.23 -5.09 12.11
CA VAL A 117 -0.77 -4.99 12.17
C VAL A 117 -0.33 -4.86 13.63
N PRO A 118 0.59 -5.71 14.13
CA PRO A 118 1.03 -5.64 15.52
C PRO A 118 1.56 -4.25 15.90
N ARG A 119 1.17 -3.76 17.08
CA ARG A 119 1.64 -2.48 17.61
C ARG A 119 3.13 -2.49 18.01
N SER A 120 3.66 -3.68 18.33
CA SER A 120 5.08 -3.88 18.66
C SER A 120 6.01 -3.79 17.46
N SER A 121 5.48 -3.83 16.22
CA SER A 121 6.29 -3.77 15.01
C SER A 121 6.61 -2.32 14.63
N HIS A 122 7.85 -2.11 14.17
CA HIS A 122 8.27 -0.96 13.38
C HIS A 122 7.72 -1.13 11.96
N LEU A 123 6.80 -0.25 11.56
CA LEU A 123 6.09 -0.29 10.29
C LEU A 123 6.52 0.90 9.42
N ASN A 124 7.05 0.59 8.24
CA ASN A 124 7.15 1.54 7.15
C ASN A 124 5.92 1.42 6.24
N LEU A 125 5.12 2.48 6.12
CA LEU A 125 4.00 2.57 5.20
C LEU A 125 4.36 3.55 4.08
N ASP A 126 4.44 3.06 2.85
CA ASP A 126 4.81 3.85 1.68
C ASP A 126 3.61 3.95 0.72
N ILE A 127 3.16 5.17 0.42
CA ILE A 127 2.04 5.45 -0.49
C ILE A 127 2.49 6.22 -1.74
N THR A 128 3.75 6.07 -2.14
CA THR A 128 4.34 6.84 -3.25
C THR A 128 3.59 6.66 -4.56
N GLY A 129 3.30 7.78 -5.25
CA GLY A 129 2.70 7.81 -6.58
C GLY A 129 1.25 7.35 -6.64
N SER A 130 0.60 7.18 -5.49
CA SER A 130 -0.83 6.83 -5.44
C SER A 130 -1.73 8.07 -5.55
N ASP A 131 -3.04 7.84 -5.66
CA ASP A 131 -4.06 8.88 -5.81
C ASP A 131 -4.63 9.41 -4.49
N VAL A 132 -3.92 9.30 -3.37
CA VAL A 132 -4.44 9.70 -2.06
C VAL A 132 -4.73 11.20 -2.03
N THR A 133 -5.99 11.58 -1.86
CA THR A 133 -6.36 13.00 -1.90
C THR A 133 -6.33 13.66 -0.52
N ASN A 134 -6.39 12.89 0.57
CA ASN A 134 -6.29 13.38 1.94
C ASN A 134 -5.95 12.24 2.91
N ILE A 135 -5.46 12.56 4.10
CA ILE A 135 -5.35 11.63 5.22
C ILE A 135 -6.42 12.00 6.26
N SER A 136 -7.31 11.05 6.56
CA SER A 136 -8.40 11.29 7.51
C SER A 136 -7.88 11.58 8.93
N PRO A 137 -8.58 12.39 9.73
CA PRO A 137 -8.22 12.61 11.13
C PRO A 137 -8.03 11.31 11.92
N GLN A 138 -8.88 10.31 11.67
CA GLN A 138 -8.81 9.00 12.31
C GLN A 138 -7.51 8.26 11.97
N PHE A 139 -7.08 8.31 10.71
CA PHE A 139 -5.82 7.70 10.30
C PHE A 139 -4.61 8.46 10.87
N LEU A 140 -4.68 9.79 10.95
CA LEU A 140 -3.65 10.60 11.62
C LEU A 140 -3.49 10.23 13.09
N THR A 141 -4.59 9.98 13.81
CA THR A 141 -4.53 9.47 15.19
C THR A 141 -3.80 8.14 15.27
N VAL A 142 -4.07 7.20 14.35
CA VAL A 142 -3.35 5.91 14.30
C VAL A 142 -1.85 6.11 14.09
N ILE A 143 -1.47 7.06 13.24
CA ILE A 143 -0.05 7.38 13.02
C ILE A 143 0.58 7.98 14.28
N GLU A 144 -0.09 8.94 14.91
CA GLU A 144 0.43 9.62 16.10
C GLU A 144 0.57 8.67 17.30
N ASP A 145 -0.42 7.81 17.52
CA ASP A 145 -0.39 6.75 18.54
C ASP A 145 0.81 5.79 18.36
N ARG A 146 1.34 5.71 17.13
CA ARG A 146 2.47 4.86 16.75
C ARG A 146 3.69 5.64 16.28
N ARG A 147 3.83 6.93 16.60
CA ARG A 147 4.88 7.80 16.05
C ARG A 147 6.33 7.29 16.19
N GLY A 148 6.60 6.44 17.19
CA GLY A 148 7.94 5.84 17.41
C GLY A 148 8.18 4.53 16.64
N SER A 149 7.13 3.92 16.10
CA SER A 149 7.17 2.63 15.40
C SER A 149 6.39 2.63 14.09
N LEU A 150 5.94 3.78 13.60
CA LEU A 150 5.27 3.90 12.31
C LEU A 150 5.79 5.12 11.55
N LYS A 151 6.24 4.88 10.32
CA LYS A 151 6.66 5.89 9.38
C LYS A 151 5.73 5.89 8.17
N LEU A 152 5.33 7.07 7.73
CA LEU A 152 4.57 7.27 6.49
C LEU A 152 5.47 7.94 5.46
N ASP A 153 5.61 7.34 4.29
CA ASP A 153 6.40 7.82 3.16
C ASP A 153 5.52 8.07 1.92
N GLY A 154 5.97 8.96 1.04
CA GLY A 154 5.37 9.16 -0.28
C GLY A 154 4.19 10.13 -0.33
N LEU A 155 3.72 10.68 0.80
CA LEU A 155 2.53 11.55 0.82
C LEU A 155 2.63 12.78 -0.12
N ASN A 156 3.83 13.35 -0.28
CA ASN A 156 4.08 14.50 -1.15
C ASN A 156 3.92 14.19 -2.66
N SER A 157 3.91 12.91 -3.04
CA SER A 157 3.70 12.46 -4.42
C SER A 157 2.23 12.18 -4.77
N ASN A 158 1.31 12.42 -3.83
CA ASN A 158 -0.12 12.16 -4.01
C ASN A 158 -0.90 13.46 -4.34
N PRO A 159 -2.04 13.39 -5.05
CA PRO A 159 -2.82 14.55 -5.50
C PRO A 159 -3.70 15.16 -4.40
N ILE A 160 -3.08 15.78 -3.39
CA ILE A 160 -3.81 16.29 -2.22
C ILE A 160 -4.87 17.34 -2.60
N HIS A 161 -6.10 17.11 -2.13
CA HIS A 161 -7.23 18.01 -2.21
C HIS A 161 -7.27 18.90 -0.96
N CYS A 162 -6.94 20.18 -1.12
CA CYS A 162 -6.82 21.15 -0.05
C CYS A 162 -8.12 21.90 0.19
N ASP A 163 -9.04 21.25 0.88
CA ASP A 163 -10.31 21.81 1.35
C ASP A 163 -10.37 21.87 2.89
N CYS A 164 -11.57 22.03 3.45
CA CYS A 164 -11.79 22.01 4.90
C CYS A 164 -11.44 20.66 5.55
N ASN A 165 -11.52 19.56 4.80
CA ASN A 165 -11.21 18.21 5.29
C ASN A 165 -9.69 17.99 5.43
N ALA A 166 -8.87 18.75 4.69
CA ALA A 166 -7.40 18.73 4.82
C ALA A 166 -6.87 19.47 6.07
N ARG A 167 -7.74 20.11 6.88
CA ARG A 167 -7.33 20.91 8.05
C ARG A 167 -6.53 20.11 9.09
N ALA A 168 -6.94 18.87 9.36
CA ALA A 168 -6.23 18.02 10.32
C ALA A 168 -4.84 17.66 9.80
N LEU A 169 -4.75 17.27 8.53
CA LEU A 169 -3.48 16.98 7.86
C LEU A 169 -2.56 18.21 7.89
N ARG A 170 -3.07 19.39 7.51
CA ARG A 170 -2.33 20.66 7.57
C ARG A 170 -1.67 20.90 8.93
N ARG A 171 -2.40 20.65 10.02
CA ARG A 171 -1.92 20.86 11.40
C ARG A 171 -0.90 19.82 11.84
N TRP A 172 -0.99 18.63 11.30
CA TRP A 172 -0.11 17.51 11.62
C TRP A 172 1.23 17.59 10.90
N LEU A 173 1.28 18.04 9.64
CA LEU A 173 2.52 18.07 8.84
C LEU A 173 3.72 18.77 9.52
N PRO A 174 3.59 19.90 10.24
CA PRO A 174 4.72 20.58 10.88
C PRO A 174 5.44 19.76 11.97
N SER A 175 4.77 18.76 12.57
CA SER A 175 5.41 17.85 13.53
C SER A 175 6.11 16.65 12.86
N THR A 176 6.20 16.66 11.53
CA THR A 176 6.76 15.57 10.71
C THR A 176 7.86 16.09 9.78
N HIS A 177 8.54 15.17 9.07
CA HIS A 177 9.47 15.52 7.99
C HIS A 177 8.77 15.85 6.65
N MET A 178 7.45 15.76 6.55
CA MET A 178 6.69 15.87 5.29
C MET A 178 6.19 17.29 5.01
N VAL A 179 7.02 18.31 5.22
CA VAL A 179 6.61 19.73 5.09
C VAL A 179 6.38 20.20 3.64
N ASP A 180 6.74 19.40 2.64
CA ASP A 180 6.62 19.76 1.20
C ASP A 180 5.35 19.20 0.53
N VAL A 181 4.36 18.77 1.32
CA VAL A 181 3.06 18.36 0.77
C VAL A 181 2.34 19.55 0.15
N ARG A 182 1.97 19.42 -1.14
CA ARG A 182 1.39 20.48 -1.96
C ARG A 182 -0.01 20.14 -2.43
N CYS A 183 -0.83 21.17 -2.60
CA CYS A 183 -2.18 21.05 -3.10
C CYS A 183 -2.17 20.77 -4.60
N LYS A 184 -2.84 19.69 -5.00
CA LYS A 184 -3.17 19.43 -6.41
C LYS A 184 -4.49 20.10 -6.80
N THR A 185 -5.45 20.11 -5.88
CA THR A 185 -6.74 20.76 -6.06
C THR A 185 -7.13 21.47 -4.76
N PRO A 186 -8.05 22.44 -4.79
CA PRO A 186 -8.62 23.10 -5.97
C PRO A 186 -7.60 23.99 -6.71
N GLU A 187 -7.93 24.41 -7.93
CA GLU A 187 -7.02 25.13 -8.85
C GLU A 187 -6.41 26.41 -8.24
N PHE A 188 -7.19 27.20 -7.48
CA PHE A 188 -6.69 28.42 -6.84
C PHE A 188 -5.65 28.19 -5.73
N LEU A 189 -5.48 26.94 -5.28
CA LEU A 189 -4.44 26.51 -4.36
C LEU A 189 -3.38 25.64 -5.03
N HIS A 190 -3.46 25.39 -6.34
CA HIS A 190 -2.56 24.49 -7.05
C HIS A 190 -1.09 24.85 -6.77
N ASN A 191 -0.29 23.83 -6.45
CA ASN A 191 1.13 23.90 -6.13
C ASN A 191 1.51 24.70 -4.86
N LYS A 192 0.54 25.23 -4.10
CA LYS A 192 0.79 25.83 -2.78
C LYS A 192 1.06 24.72 -1.76
N LYS A 193 1.96 24.97 -0.80
CA LYS A 193 2.18 24.02 0.31
C LYS A 193 0.95 24.03 1.22
N LEU A 194 0.47 22.85 1.60
CA LEU A 194 -0.72 22.72 2.45
C LEU A 194 -0.56 23.48 3.78
N ILE A 195 0.66 23.51 4.34
CA ILE A 195 0.95 24.23 5.59
C ILE A 195 0.72 25.75 5.50
N GLU A 196 0.82 26.33 4.30
CA GLU A 196 0.63 27.77 4.02
C GLU A 196 -0.84 28.12 3.71
N VAL A 197 -1.65 27.14 3.31
CA VAL A 197 -3.06 27.34 2.91
C VAL A 197 -3.89 27.76 4.13
N GLY A 198 -4.26 29.04 4.21
CA GLY A 198 -5.02 29.63 5.31
C GLY A 198 -4.19 30.45 6.30
N MET A 199 -2.95 30.81 5.94
CA MET A 199 -2.26 32.01 6.47
C MET A 199 -2.54 33.26 5.61
N MET A 200 -3.34 33.11 4.54
CA MET A 200 -3.84 34.20 3.70
C MET A 200 -5.20 34.66 4.26
N SER A 201 -5.18 35.47 5.31
CA SER A 201 -6.32 36.23 5.82
C SER A 201 -5.85 37.60 6.27
#